data_AF-Q0AMV4-F1
#
_entry.id   AF-Q0AMV4-F1
#
_cell.length_a   1.000
_cell.length_b   1.000
_cell.length_c   1.000
_cell.angle_alpha   90.00
_cell.angle_beta   90.00
_cell.angle_gamma   90.00
#
_symmetry.space_group_name_H-M   'P 1'
#
loop_
_entity.id
_entity.type
_entity.pdbx_description
1 polymer ?
#
loop_
_entity_poly.entity_id
_entity_poly.type
_entity_poly.pdbx_seq_one_letter_code
_entity_poly.pdbx_strand_id
1 'polypeptide(L)'
;MTDARHTFASGFSGRASRVVRDILAALIALAVVGLVIFLAAMLTAAFLVVAGIAVLAAAGFWVWRKLRGGRVSAAGSDTQDRSSGPEILVATRGPEGWTVDGVGPSSR
;
A
#
# COMPACT_ATOMS: atom_id res chain seq x y z
N MET A 1 -32.73 -67.68 -22.81
CA MET A 1 -33.22 -66.29 -22.97
C MET A 1 -32.84 -65.53 -21.69
N THR A 2 -31.54 -65.28 -21.48
CA THR A 2 -31.00 -64.78 -20.19
C THR A 2 -29.85 -63.77 -20.35
N ASP A 3 -29.26 -63.62 -21.53
CA ASP A 3 -28.13 -62.70 -21.78
C ASP A 3 -28.48 -61.20 -21.78
N ALA A 4 -29.74 -60.85 -22.02
CA ALA A 4 -30.13 -59.44 -22.09
C ALA A 4 -29.97 -58.69 -20.75
N ARG A 5 -30.16 -59.38 -19.60
CA ARG A 5 -30.22 -58.72 -18.29
C ARG A 5 -28.86 -58.19 -17.79
N HIS A 6 -27.75 -58.83 -18.16
CA HIS A 6 -26.41 -58.39 -17.72
C HIS A 6 -25.89 -57.17 -18.48
N THR A 7 -26.28 -57.01 -19.75
CA THR A 7 -25.87 -55.87 -20.60
C THR A 7 -26.56 -54.56 -20.19
N PHE A 8 -27.82 -54.62 -19.73
CA PHE A 8 -28.53 -53.44 -19.24
C PHE A 8 -28.03 -52.97 -17.87
N ALA A 9 -27.64 -53.89 -16.98
CA ALA A 9 -27.13 -53.56 -15.64
C ALA A 9 -25.72 -52.91 -15.68
N SER A 10 -24.87 -53.34 -16.63
CA SER A 10 -23.54 -52.77 -16.83
C SER A 10 -23.54 -51.41 -17.53
N GLY A 11 -24.51 -51.16 -18.43
CA GLY A 11 -24.68 -49.85 -19.07
C GLY A 11 -25.17 -48.75 -18.13
N PHE A 12 -26.06 -49.07 -17.18
CA PHE A 12 -26.57 -48.11 -16.19
C PHE A 12 -25.54 -47.74 -15.13
N SER A 13 -24.77 -48.71 -14.62
CA SER A 13 -23.70 -48.46 -13.64
C SER A 13 -22.56 -47.61 -14.22
N GLY A 14 -22.24 -47.77 -15.50
CA GLY A 14 -21.25 -46.97 -16.22
C GLY A 14 -21.65 -45.51 -16.50
N ARG A 15 -22.95 -45.22 -16.64
CA ARG A 15 -23.46 -43.83 -16.78
C ARG A 15 -23.63 -43.17 -15.42
N ALA A 16 -24.20 -43.87 -14.45
CA ALA A 16 -24.37 -43.37 -13.09
C ALA A 16 -23.02 -43.03 -12.43
N SER A 17 -22.00 -43.88 -12.61
CA SER A 17 -20.65 -43.60 -12.09
C SER A 17 -19.97 -42.40 -12.75
N ARG A 18 -20.21 -42.13 -14.03
CA ARG A 18 -19.72 -40.91 -14.70
C ARG A 18 -20.36 -39.66 -14.12
N VAL A 19 -21.69 -39.65 -13.98
CA VAL A 19 -22.41 -38.51 -13.40
C VAL A 19 -21.95 -38.21 -11.97
N VAL A 20 -21.76 -39.25 -11.14
CA VAL A 20 -21.24 -39.07 -9.77
C VAL A 20 -19.82 -38.50 -9.78
N ARG A 21 -18.95 -38.99 -10.69
CA ARG A 21 -17.59 -38.46 -10.83
C ARG A 21 -17.58 -37.03 -11.33
N ASP A 22 -18.44 -36.68 -12.28
CA ASP A 22 -18.55 -35.32 -12.81
C ASP A 22 -19.03 -34.35 -11.72
N ILE A 23 -20.01 -34.76 -10.91
CA ILE A 23 -20.47 -33.97 -9.76
C ILE A 23 -19.35 -33.81 -8.73
N LEU A 24 -18.65 -34.89 -8.38
CA LEU A 24 -17.54 -34.83 -7.43
C LEU A 24 -16.41 -33.92 -7.94
N ALA A 25 -16.05 -34.03 -9.22
CA ALA A 25 -15.06 -33.19 -9.87
C ALA A 25 -15.50 -31.73 -9.88
N ALA A 26 -16.77 -31.45 -10.18
CA ALA A 26 -17.34 -30.10 -10.14
C ALA A 26 -17.29 -29.49 -8.73
N LEU A 27 -17.61 -30.27 -7.70
CA LEU A 27 -17.53 -29.82 -6.30
C LEU A 27 -16.09 -29.50 -5.88
N ILE A 28 -15.14 -30.37 -6.24
CA ILE A 28 -13.72 -30.13 -5.96
C ILE A 28 -13.22 -28.90 -6.72
N ALA A 29 -13.57 -28.77 -8.00
CA ALA A 29 -13.21 -27.60 -8.79
C ALA A 29 -13.77 -26.32 -8.18
N LEU A 30 -15.04 -26.32 -7.76
CA LEU A 30 -15.67 -25.17 -7.11
C LEU A 30 -15.01 -24.84 -5.76
N ALA A 31 -14.64 -25.86 -4.98
CA ALA A 31 -13.91 -25.67 -3.73
C ALA A 31 -12.53 -25.05 -3.96
N VAL A 32 -11.79 -25.51 -4.98
CA VAL A 32 -10.47 -24.94 -5.33
C VAL A 32 -10.60 -23.50 -5.82
N VAL A 33 -11.56 -23.22 -6.71
CA VAL A 33 -11.83 -21.86 -7.18
C VAL A 33 -12.20 -20.95 -6.00
N GLY A 34 -13.09 -21.41 -5.12
CA GLY A 34 -13.46 -20.68 -3.90
C GLY A 34 -12.26 -20.41 -2.99
N LEU A 35 -11.38 -21.40 -2.79
CA LEU A 35 -10.17 -21.26 -2.00
C LEU A 35 -9.21 -20.22 -2.59
N VAL A 36 -9.00 -20.23 -3.91
CA VAL A 36 -8.14 -19.26 -4.60
C VAL A 36 -8.70 -17.85 -4.45
N ILE A 37 -10.01 -17.67 -4.66
CA ILE A 37 -10.67 -16.37 -4.48
C ILE A 37 -10.55 -15.89 -3.04
N PHE A 38 -10.80 -16.77 -2.06
CA PHE A 38 -10.66 -16.44 -0.65
C PHE A 38 -9.23 -16.01 -0.31
N LEU A 39 -8.23 -16.75 -0.79
CA LEU A 39 -6.82 -16.42 -0.59
C LEU A 39 -6.47 -15.06 -1.21
N ALA A 40 -6.92 -14.80 -2.44
CA ALA A 40 -6.72 -13.51 -3.11
C ALA A 40 -7.38 -12.35 -2.32
N ALA A 41 -8.59 -12.56 -1.81
CA ALA A 41 -9.28 -11.57 -0.97
C ALA A 41 -8.52 -11.30 0.33
N MET A 42 -8.02 -12.34 0.99
CA MET A 42 -7.26 -12.22 2.23
C MET A 42 -5.92 -11.51 2.02
N LEU A 43 -5.20 -11.81 0.93
CA LEU A 43 -4.00 -11.06 0.54
C LEU A 43 -4.32 -9.59 0.28
N THR A 44 -5.38 -9.31 -0.48
CA THR A 44 -5.80 -7.94 -0.78
C THR A 44 -6.13 -7.18 0.51
N ALA A 45 -6.86 -7.79 1.43
CA ALA A 45 -7.15 -7.21 2.74
C ALA A 45 -5.86 -6.92 3.53
N ALA A 46 -4.91 -7.86 3.54
CA ALA A 46 -3.62 -7.64 4.18
C ALA A 46 -2.85 -6.45 3.57
N PHE A 47 -2.82 -6.35 2.23
CA PHE A 47 -2.23 -5.20 1.55
C PHE A 47 -2.92 -3.89 1.91
N LEU A 48 -4.25 -3.86 2.00
CA LEU A 48 -5.00 -2.67 2.42
C LEU A 48 -4.68 -2.28 3.87
N VAL A 49 -4.51 -3.25 4.77
CA VAL A 49 -4.09 -2.98 6.15
C VAL A 49 -2.70 -2.35 6.17
N VAL A 50 -1.74 -2.94 5.47
CA VAL A 50 -0.37 -2.39 5.39
C VAL A 50 -0.37 -1.00 4.76
N ALA A 51 -1.12 -0.80 3.68
CA ALA A 51 -1.29 0.50 3.04
C ALA A 51 -1.92 1.52 3.99
N GLY A 52 -2.94 1.13 4.76
CA GLY A 52 -3.57 1.97 5.78
C GLY A 52 -2.59 2.40 6.87
N ILE A 53 -1.77 1.46 7.36
CA ILE A 53 -0.71 1.76 8.34
C ILE A 53 0.30 2.74 7.73
N ALA A 54 0.73 2.52 6.49
CA ALA A 54 1.67 3.41 5.80
C ALA A 54 1.12 4.83 5.65
N VAL A 55 -0.17 4.96 5.29
CA VAL A 55 -0.85 6.26 5.20
C VAL A 55 -0.93 6.94 6.57
N LEU A 56 -1.28 6.22 7.63
CA LEU A 56 -1.31 6.76 8.99
C LEU A 56 0.08 7.20 9.47
N ALA A 57 1.11 6.41 9.19
CA ALA A 57 2.49 6.76 9.51
C ALA A 57 2.95 8.00 8.74
N ALA A 58 2.64 8.10 7.44
CA ALA A 58 2.95 9.26 6.61
C ALA A 58 2.22 10.52 7.10
N ALA A 59 0.94 10.41 7.46
CA ALA A 59 0.17 11.51 8.02
C ALA A 59 0.75 11.97 9.37
N GLY A 60 1.07 11.01 10.26
CA GLY A 60 1.74 11.30 11.53
C GLY A 60 3.09 11.98 11.33
N PHE A 61 3.90 11.50 10.38
CA PHE A 61 5.16 12.12 10.00
C PHE A 61 4.97 13.53 9.45
N TRP A 62 3.94 13.76 8.62
CA TRP A 62 3.65 15.08 8.08
C TRP A 62 3.26 16.07 9.16
N VAL A 63 2.38 15.67 10.09
CA VAL A 63 1.97 16.49 11.25
C VAL A 63 3.18 16.79 12.13
N TRP A 64 3.97 15.76 12.44
CA TRP A 64 5.22 15.88 13.17
C TRP A 64 6.20 16.84 12.49
N ARG A 65 6.37 16.73 11.16
CA ARG A 65 7.24 17.59 10.37
C ARG A 65 6.70 19.01 10.29
N LYS A 66 5.39 19.23 10.33
CA LYS A 66 4.81 20.58 10.35
C LYS A 66 4.99 21.24 11.72
N LEU A 67 4.73 20.51 12.81
CA LEU A 67 4.94 20.99 14.19
C LEU A 67 6.42 21.21 14.50
N ARG A 68 7.28 20.37 13.94
CA ARG A 68 8.74 20.54 14.02
C ARG A 68 9.28 21.52 13.01
N GLY A 69 8.67 21.72 11.84
CA GLY A 69 9.15 22.68 10.83
C GLY A 69 9.11 24.13 11.29
N GLY A 70 8.32 24.46 12.33
CA GLY A 70 8.44 25.73 13.05
C GLY A 70 9.62 25.82 14.03
N ARG A 71 10.28 24.68 14.33
CA ARG A 71 11.44 24.55 15.24
C ARG A 71 12.69 23.93 14.56
N VAL A 72 12.56 23.35 13.36
CA VAL A 72 13.56 22.60 12.59
C VAL A 72 14.04 23.40 11.37
N SER A 73 13.72 24.69 11.30
CA SER A 73 14.71 25.65 10.83
C SER A 73 15.91 25.76 11.81
N ALA A 74 15.90 25.06 12.96
CA ALA A 74 17.00 25.08 13.93
C ALA A 74 17.59 23.70 14.32
N ALA A 75 17.06 22.55 13.86
CA ALA A 75 17.56 21.26 14.31
C ALA A 75 17.16 20.07 13.39
N GLY A 76 17.91 19.83 12.31
CA GLY A 76 17.85 18.52 11.63
C GLY A 76 17.96 18.52 10.11
N SER A 77 19.10 18.97 9.59
CA SER A 77 19.67 18.46 8.35
C SER A 77 21.19 18.36 8.55
N ASP A 78 21.61 17.29 9.21
CA ASP A 78 23.01 16.99 9.54
C ASP A 78 23.76 16.39 8.34
N THR A 79 23.53 16.96 7.16
CA THR A 79 24.35 16.71 5.96
C THR A 79 24.10 17.88 5.00
N GLN A 80 25.08 18.79 4.94
CA GLN A 80 25.29 19.73 3.83
C GLN A 80 24.36 20.96 3.76
N ASP A 81 24.44 21.88 4.74
CA ASP A 81 24.32 23.33 4.46
C ASP A 81 24.69 24.15 5.71
N ARG A 82 26.00 24.39 5.89
CA ARG A 82 26.53 25.19 7.01
C ARG A 82 26.50 26.71 6.72
N SER A 83 25.82 27.13 5.65
CA SER A 83 25.76 28.52 5.16
C SER A 83 24.36 29.16 5.20
N SER A 84 23.31 28.41 5.53
CA SER A 84 21.92 28.90 5.45
C SER A 84 21.28 29.01 6.84
N GLY A 85 21.84 29.88 7.69
CA GLY A 85 21.03 30.47 8.76
C GLY A 85 20.01 31.46 8.16
N PRO A 86 18.96 31.86 8.89
CA PRO A 86 18.01 32.85 8.38
C PRO A 86 18.75 34.11 7.96
N GLU A 87 18.73 34.41 6.66
CA GLU A 87 19.39 35.59 6.10
C GLU A 87 18.72 36.83 6.67
N ILE A 88 19.49 37.63 7.42
CA ILE A 88 18.96 38.83 8.06
C ILE A 88 18.98 39.93 7.01
N LEU A 89 17.81 40.23 6.47
CA LEU A 89 17.61 41.35 5.57
C LEU A 89 17.49 42.64 6.38
N VAL A 90 18.47 43.53 6.25
CA VAL A 90 18.45 44.85 6.89
C VAL A 90 18.03 45.87 5.84
N ALA A 91 16.88 46.51 6.08
CA ALA A 91 16.41 47.60 5.24
C ALA A 91 17.02 48.92 5.75
N THR A 92 17.86 49.55 4.91
CA THR A 92 18.47 50.84 5.22
C THR A 92 17.90 51.91 4.29
N ARG A 93 17.59 53.09 4.82
CA ARG A 93 17.13 54.23 4.00
C ARG A 93 18.34 54.95 3.40
N GLY A 94 18.57 54.76 2.12
CA GLY A 94 19.59 55.47 1.34
C GLY A 94 19.04 56.72 0.64
N PRO A 95 19.92 57.50 -0.02
CA PRO A 95 19.56 58.72 -0.74
C PRO A 95 18.54 58.48 -1.87
N GLU A 96 18.64 57.31 -2.51
CA GLU A 96 17.84 56.90 -3.67
C GLU A 96 16.56 56.12 -3.26
N GLY A 97 16.33 55.87 -1.98
CA GLY A 97 15.22 55.06 -1.48
C GLY A 97 15.61 54.00 -0.45
N TRP A 98 14.78 52.97 -0.29
CA TRP A 98 15.08 51.84 0.59
C TRP A 98 15.97 50.83 -0.12
N THR A 99 17.13 50.51 0.46
CA THR A 99 17.99 49.41 0.02
C THR A 99 17.87 48.24 1.01
N VAL A 100 17.97 47.02 0.50
CA VAL A 100 17.92 45.79 1.32
C VAL A 100 19.23 45.06 1.12
N ASP A 101 20.02 44.96 2.18
CA ASP A 101 21.30 44.25 2.17
C ASP A 101 21.17 42.94 2.96
N GLY A 102 21.64 41.85 2.36
CA GLY A 102 21.71 40.53 2.99
C GLY A 102 22.93 40.46 3.89
N VAL A 103 22.72 40.43 5.21
CA VAL A 103 23.79 40.16 6.18
C VAL A 103 23.77 38.66 6.42
N GLY A 104 24.78 37.95 5.91
CA GLY A 104 24.94 36.51 6.07
C GLY A 104 24.83 36.06 7.53
N PRO A 105 24.61 34.75 7.78
CA PRO A 105 24.23 34.24 9.09
C PRO A 105 25.18 34.75 10.18
N SER A 106 24.62 35.47 11.14
CA SER A 106 25.34 36.16 12.20
C SER A 106 26.12 35.16 13.06
N SER A 107 27.39 34.94 12.76
CA SER A 107 28.34 34.28 13.66
C SER A 107 28.82 35.31 14.68
N ARG A 108 28.13 35.40 15.82
CA ARG A 108 28.67 35.99 17.05
C ARG A 108 28.89 34.88 18.07
#